data_AF-A0A7W0QLM7-F1
#
_entry.id   AF-A0A7W0QLM7-F1
#
_cell.length_a   1.000
_cell.length_b   1.000
_cell.length_c   1.000
_cell.angle_alpha   90.00
_cell.angle_beta   90.00
_cell.angle_gamma   90.00
#
_symmetry.space_group_name_H-M   'P 1'
#
loop_
_entity.id
_entity.type
_entity.pdbx_description
1 polymer ?
#
loop_
_entity_poly.entity_id
_entity_poly.type
_entity_poly.pdbx_seq_one_letter_code
_entity_poly.pdbx_strand_id
1 'polypeptide(L)' 'HPNYFFEWVTWLGVALVATASPWGWVSWLVPAVLLYLLLRVTGIPATEAQALRSREDYAEYQKTTSAFLPLPPKRG' A
#
# COMPACT_ATOMS: atom_id res chain seq x y z
N HIS A 1 6.44 1.55 -0.85
CA HIS A 1 5.98 0.48 -1.75
C HIS A 1 4.96 1.01 -2.77
N PRO A 2 5.41 1.72 -3.81
CA PRO A 2 4.51 2.29 -4.82
C PRO A 2 3.67 1.23 -5.56
N ASN A 3 4.22 0.03 -5.80
CA ASN A 3 3.50 -1.05 -6.48
C ASN A 3 2.19 -1.43 -5.75
N TYR A 4 2.24 -1.63 -4.44
CA TYR A 4 1.06 -1.97 -3.64
C TYR A 4 0.04 -0.84 -3.57
N PHE A 5 0.50 0.41 -3.59
CA PHE A 5 -0.41 1.54 -3.69
C PHE A 5 -1.15 1.55 -5.03
N PHE A 6 -0.46 1.36 -6.16
CA PHE A 6 -1.11 1.31 -7.46
C PHE A 6 -2.06 0.12 -7.61
N GLU A 7 -1.69 -1.04 -7.07
CA GLU A 7 -2.59 -2.19 -6.99
C GLU A 7 -3.87 -1.84 -6.21
N TRP A 8 -3.74 -1.21 -5.04
CA TRP A 8 -4.90 -0.74 -4.27
C TRP A 8 -5.76 0.28 -5.03
N VAL A 9 -5.15 1.23 -5.73
CA VAL A 9 -5.85 2.22 -6.58
C VAL A 9 -6.59 1.54 -7.74
N THR A 10 -6.00 0.52 -8.36
CA THR A 10 -6.68 -0.28 -9.39
C THR A 10 -7.96 -0.91 -8.84
N TRP A 11 -7.90 -1.48 -7.63
CA TRP A 11 -9.08 -2.07 -6.98
C TRP A 11 -10.14 -1.04 -6.59
N LEU A 12 -9.75 0.19 -6.25
CA LEU A 12 -10.70 1.30 -6.09
C LEU A 12 -11.43 1.62 -7.41
N GLY A 13 -10.70 1.62 -8.54
CA GLY A 13 -11.30 1.81 -9.87
C GLY A 13 -12.28 0.69 -10.23
N VAL A 14 -11.92 -0.56 -9.96
CA VAL A 14 -12.81 -1.73 -10.16
C VAL A 14 -14.04 -1.62 -9.27
N ALA A 15 -13.89 -1.26 -8.00
CA ALA A 15 -15.01 -1.10 -7.08
C ALA A 15 -15.96 0.00 -7.55
N LEU A 16 -15.42 1.14 -8.01
CA LEU A 16 -16.19 2.24 -8.57
C LEU A 16 -17.01 1.80 -9.79
N VAL A 17 -16.41 1.09 -10.75
CA VAL A 17 -17.15 0.57 -11.92
C VAL A 17 -18.22 -0.42 -11.50
N ALA A 18 -17.91 -1.31 -10.55
CA ALA A 18 -18.83 -2.33 -10.09
C ALA A 18 -20.09 -1.75 -9.44
N THR A 19 -20.03 -0.57 -8.80
CA THR A 19 -21.21 0.10 -8.18
C THR A 19 -22.37 0.35 -9.14
N ALA A 20 -22.15 0.32 -10.45
CA ALA A 20 -23.22 0.38 -11.46
C ALA A 20 -24.15 -0.85 -11.44
N SER A 21 -23.73 -1.94 -10.79
CA SER A 21 -24.52 -3.16 -10.60
C SER A 21 -25.36 -3.11 -9.31
N PRO A 22 -26.55 -3.75 -9.24
CA PRO A 22 -27.40 -3.77 -8.04
C PRO A 22 -26.70 -4.24 -6.76
N TRP A 23 -25.71 -5.13 -6.87
CA TRP A 23 -24.89 -5.64 -5.76
C TRP A 23 -23.44 -5.14 -5.81
N GLY A 24 -23.19 -4.16 -6.68
CA GLY A 24 -21.88 -3.62 -6.96
C GLY A 24 -21.16 -3.01 -5.77
N TRP A 25 -21.90 -2.47 -4.81
CA TRP A 25 -21.37 -1.88 -3.60
C TRP A 25 -20.58 -2.87 -2.72
N VAL A 26 -20.84 -4.17 -2.85
CA VAL A 26 -20.08 -5.23 -2.14
C VAL A 26 -18.61 -5.25 -2.56
N SER A 27 -18.31 -4.82 -3.80
CA SER A 27 -16.95 -4.76 -4.32
C SER A 27 -16.02 -3.84 -3.53
N TRP A 28 -16.53 -2.87 -2.76
CA TRP A 28 -15.74 -2.02 -1.87
C TRP A 28 -15.07 -2.77 -0.72
N LEU A 29 -15.57 -3.97 -0.39
CA LEU A 29 -14.89 -4.85 0.57
C LEU A 29 -13.50 -5.27 0.06
N VAL A 30 -13.32 -5.36 -1.26
CA VAL A 30 -12.06 -5.78 -1.86
C VAL A 30 -10.92 -4.79 -1.56
N PRO A 31 -10.99 -3.49 -1.94
CA PRO A 31 -9.95 -2.52 -1.59
C PRO A 31 -9.83 -2.30 -0.08
N ALA A 32 -10.89 -2.49 0.71
CA ALA A 32 -10.81 -2.38 2.18
C ALA A 32 -9.99 -3.52 2.80
N VAL A 33 -10.27 -4.77 2.38
CA VAL A 33 -9.52 -5.96 2.83
C VAL A 33 -8.08 -5.90 2.32
N LEU A 34 -7.87 -5.51 1.06
CA LEU A 34 -6.53 -5.30 0.51
C LEU A 34 -5.76 -4.25 1.28
N LEU A 35 -6.36 -3.09 1.62
CA LEU A 35 -5.69 -2.08 2.43
C LEU A 35 -5.27 -2.62 3.80
N TYR A 36 -6.17 -3.35 4.47
CA TYR A 36 -5.89 -3.96 5.75
C TYR A 36 -4.74 -4.97 5.64
N LEU A 37 -4.82 -5.90 4.69
CA LEU A 37 -3.76 -6.86 4.45
C LEU A 37 -2.46 -6.14 4.14
N LEU A 38 -2.46 -5.15 3.26
CA LEU A 38 -1.26 -4.42 2.84
C LEU A 38 -0.56 -3.75 4.02
N LEU A 39 -1.31 -3.08 4.89
CA LEU A 39 -0.77 -2.36 6.04
C LEU A 39 -0.43 -3.24 7.24
N ARG A 40 -1.14 -4.35 7.46
CA ARG A 40 -1.02 -5.16 8.69
C ARG A 40 -0.39 -6.54 8.51
N VAL A 41 -0.52 -7.15 7.32
CA VAL A 41 -0.24 -8.59 7.12
C VAL A 41 0.75 -8.85 5.99
N THR A 42 0.71 -8.09 4.90
CA THR A 42 1.59 -8.31 3.75
C THR A 42 3.02 -7.99 4.09
N GLY A 43 3.93 -8.47 3.24
CA GLY A 43 5.36 -8.39 3.44
C GLY A 43 5.96 -6.99 3.59
N ILE A 44 5.23 -5.87 3.60
CA ILE A 44 5.81 -4.54 3.85
C ILE A 44 6.62 -4.52 5.16
N PRO A 45 6.08 -4.88 6.35
CA PRO A 45 6.85 -4.85 7.59
C PRO A 45 7.99 -5.89 7.58
N ALA A 46 7.78 -7.05 6.96
CA ALA A 46 8.80 -8.10 6.87
C ALA A 46 9.95 -7.71 5.92
N THR A 47 9.63 -7.06 4.80
CA THR A 47 10.58 -6.60 3.78
C THR A 47 11.34 -5.39 4.30
N GLU A 48 10.66 -4.48 5.01
CA GLU A 48 11.30 -3.36 5.71
C GLU A 48 12.22 -3.84 6.84
N ALA A 49 11.79 -4.82 7.65
CA ALA A 49 12.64 -5.41 8.68
C ALA A 49 13.85 -6.14 8.09
N GLN A 50 13.70 -6.80 6.94
CA GLN A 50 14.82 -7.42 6.24
C GLN A 50 15.77 -6.38 5.66
N ALA A 51 15.23 -5.32 5.05
CA ALA A 51 16.03 -4.24 4.49
C ALA A 51 16.83 -3.52 5.57
N LEU A 52 16.23 -3.24 6.74
CA LEU A 52 16.92 -2.72 7.92
C LEU A 52 18.09 -3.61 8.40
N ARG A 53 17.98 -4.93 8.23
CA ARG A 53 19.05 -5.88 8.58
C ARG A 53 20.17 -5.96 7.54
N SER A 54 19.85 -5.72 6.26
CA SER A 54 20.80 -5.85 5.16
C SER A 54 21.45 -4.55 4.70
N ARG A 55 20.88 -3.39 5.06
CA ARG A 55 21.26 -2.08 4.55
C ARG A 55 21.33 -1.06 5.68
N GLU A 56 22.55 -0.63 6.01
CA GLU A 56 22.81 0.36 7.07
C GLU A 56 22.22 1.75 6.74
N ASP A 57 22.14 2.10 5.45
CA ASP A 57 21.55 3.36 4.95
C ASP A 57 20.01 3.38 5.01
N TYR A 58 19.38 2.22 5.21
CA TYR A 58 17.93 2.06 5.06
C TYR A 58 17.13 2.71 6.19
N ALA A 59 17.70 2.82 7.40
CA ALA A 59 17.08 3.49 8.52
C ALA A 59 16.88 5.00 8.26
N GLU A 60 17.81 5.63 7.54
CA GLU A 60 17.73 7.04 7.13
C GLU A 60 16.70 7.20 5.98
N TYR A 61 16.70 6.23 5.05
CA TYR A 61 15.74 6.18 3.95
C TYR A 61 14.28 6.05 4.42
N GLN A 62 14.00 5.25 5.46
CA GLN A 62 12.65 5.11 6.03
C GLN A 62 12.10 6.41 6.63
N LYS A 63 12.97 7.27 7.19
CA LYS A 63 12.53 8.54 7.80
C LYS A 63 12.07 9.55 6.75
N THR A 64 12.65 9.49 5.56
CA THR A 64 12.38 10.45 4.48
C THR A 64 11.33 9.95 3.50
N THR A 65 11.14 8.64 3.36
CA THR A 65 10.27 8.01 2.35
C THR A 65 9.00 7.44 2.97
N SER A 66 7.84 7.72 2.38
CA SER A 66 6.57 7.11 2.81
C SER A 66 6.50 5.63 2.41
N ALA A 67 6.13 4.77 3.36
CA ALA A 67 6.04 3.32 3.17
C ALA A 67 4.95 2.89 2.17
N PHE A 68 3.85 3.64 2.06
CA PHE A 68 2.69 3.26 1.26
C PHE A 68 2.35 4.28 0.18
N LEU A 69 2.11 5.54 0.56
CA LEU A 69 1.76 6.59 -0.39
C LEU A 69 3.01 7.03 -1.19
N PRO A 70 2.94 7.17 -2.52
CA PRO A 70 4.05 7.68 -3.33
C PRO A 70 4.19 9.19 -3.17
N LEU A 71 4.56 9.61 -1.96
CA LEU A 71 4.85 11.00 -1.63
C LEU A 71 6.31 11.32 -1.98
N PRO A 72 6.61 12.54 -2.45
CA PRO A 72 7.99 12.97 -2.58
C PRO A 72 8.70 12.87 -1.21
N PRO A 73 9.99 12.50 -1.18
CA PRO A 73 10.71 12.33 0.06
C PRO A 73 10.73 13.64 0.84
N LYS A 74 10.52 13.56 2.16
CA LYS A 74 10.63 14.71 3.04
C LYS A 74 12.08 15.21 2.98
N ARG A 75 12.27 16.49 2.64
CA ARG A 75 13.59 17.14 2.71
C ARG A 75 14.01 17.14 4.18
N GLY A 76 15.10 16.43 4.47
CA GLY A 76 15.85 16.55 5.72
C GLY A 76 16.59 17.88 5.79
#